data_AF-A0A179FZU1-F1
#
_entry.id   AF-A0A179FZU1-F1
#
_cell.length_a   1.000
_cell.length_b   1.000
_cell.length_c   1.000
_cell.angle_alpha   90.00
_cell.angle_beta   90.00
_cell.angle_gamma   90.00
#
_symmetry.space_group_name_H-M   'P 1'
#
loop_
_entity.id
_entity.type
_entity.pdbx_description
1 polymer ?
#
loop_
_entity_poly.entity_id
_entity_poly.type
_entity_poly.pdbx_seq_one_letter_code
_entity_poly.pdbx_strand_id
1 'polypeptide(L)'
;MTDNSKSGGLSASHTSDAHVPIQVEAESDDAASDSYSNYSEAESETTSLRSSIFEYTYENGRRYHAYRAGQYLLPNDEMEQDRLDMTHHVFRLTLDGELCITKLDQPHEILDIGTGTGMWAIEMGDLYPSAEVIGTDLSPIQVEWVPPNVQFEIDDATLEWTFPLNHFDFIHARTLAGAIRDWPALIAQCFRHVKPGGKVEISEGRADFFCDDGSLTEDTATYRWLTEFRRLAAPLGFDIAPHLPNMLKDAGFADVAYTQKIVPLGTWPKDPALKELGRWFRLQFLDMALESYSLALFTRMGGWTNEEAQVLFAMVRNELKTNRIHVYTYTAFITGTKPTDG
;
A
#
# COMPACT_ATOMS: atom_id res chain seq x y z
N MET A 1 -49.42 -12.04 -75.42
CA MET A 1 -48.10 -11.57 -74.95
C MET A 1 -47.46 -12.69 -74.16
N THR A 2 -46.23 -13.02 -74.57
CA THR A 2 -45.18 -13.80 -73.91
C THR A 2 -45.43 -15.26 -73.52
N ASP A 3 -44.64 -16.07 -74.21
CA ASP A 3 -44.36 -17.49 -74.18
C ASP A 3 -43.26 -17.86 -73.16
N ASN A 4 -43.18 -19.16 -72.86
CA ASN A 4 -42.02 -19.97 -72.51
C ASN A 4 -41.37 -20.01 -71.09
N SER A 5 -41.64 -21.15 -70.42
CA SER A 5 -40.69 -22.25 -70.14
C SER A 5 -39.72 -22.25 -68.94
N LYS A 6 -39.70 -23.44 -68.29
CA LYS A 6 -38.60 -24.15 -67.60
C LYS A 6 -38.09 -23.56 -66.28
N SER A 7 -37.61 -24.29 -65.27
CA SER A 7 -37.46 -25.73 -64.95
C SER A 7 -36.79 -25.82 -63.57
N GLY A 8 -37.09 -26.86 -62.78
CA GLY A 8 -36.17 -27.45 -61.80
C GLY A 8 -36.26 -26.93 -60.36
N GLY A 9 -36.67 -27.80 -59.44
CA GLY A 9 -36.59 -27.57 -58.01
C GLY A 9 -36.94 -28.85 -57.25
N LEU A 10 -35.93 -29.63 -56.91
CA LEU A 10 -36.02 -30.88 -56.16
C LEU A 10 -35.87 -30.58 -54.66
N SER A 11 -36.78 -31.18 -53.89
CA SER A 11 -36.55 -31.83 -52.59
C SER A 11 -36.25 -30.98 -51.34
N ALA A 12 -37.32 -30.78 -50.57
CA ALA A 12 -37.50 -31.09 -49.15
C ALA A 12 -36.29 -31.04 -48.18
N SER A 13 -36.44 -30.30 -47.08
CA SER A 13 -36.05 -30.80 -45.76
C SER A 13 -36.80 -30.09 -44.62
N HIS A 14 -37.10 -30.89 -43.61
CA HIS A 14 -37.78 -30.56 -42.36
C HIS A 14 -36.99 -29.59 -41.50
N THR A 15 -37.67 -28.60 -40.92
CA THR A 15 -37.13 -27.79 -39.82
C THR A 15 -37.31 -28.57 -38.50
N SER A 16 -36.22 -29.15 -37.99
CA SER A 16 -36.11 -29.60 -36.61
C SER A 16 -35.40 -28.54 -35.79
N ASP A 17 -35.99 -28.16 -34.65
CA ASP A 17 -35.35 -27.38 -33.59
C ASP A 17 -33.99 -27.99 -33.22
N ALA A 18 -32.93 -27.19 -33.33
CA ALA A 18 -31.61 -27.52 -32.82
C ALA A 18 -31.20 -26.45 -31.80
N HIS A 19 -31.04 -26.93 -30.57
CA HIS A 19 -30.44 -26.24 -29.43
C HIS A 19 -29.06 -25.66 -29.82
N VAL A 20 -28.93 -24.33 -29.75
CA VAL A 20 -27.65 -23.64 -29.95
C VAL A 20 -26.86 -23.69 -28.64
N PRO A 21 -25.67 -24.32 -28.58
CA PRO A 21 -24.83 -24.26 -27.41
C PRO A 21 -24.19 -22.87 -27.31
N ILE A 22 -24.20 -22.29 -26.12
CA ILE A 22 -23.45 -21.08 -25.78
C ILE A 22 -21.96 -21.44 -25.86
N GLN A 23 -21.23 -20.83 -26.79
CA GLN A 23 -19.78 -20.94 -26.85
C GLN A 23 -19.16 -20.00 -25.83
N VAL A 24 -18.31 -20.56 -24.96
CA VAL A 24 -17.42 -19.84 -24.07
C VAL A 24 -16.24 -19.37 -24.92
N GLU A 25 -16.01 -18.06 -24.99
CA GLU A 25 -14.78 -17.52 -25.59
C GLU A 25 -13.59 -17.97 -24.76
N ALA A 26 -12.63 -18.61 -25.42
CA ALA A 26 -11.32 -18.86 -24.84
C ALA A 26 -10.58 -17.51 -24.74
N GLU A 27 -10.22 -17.10 -23.54
CA GLU A 27 -9.27 -16.01 -23.33
C GLU A 27 -7.96 -16.40 -24.02
N SER A 28 -7.62 -15.64 -25.05
CA SER A 28 -6.26 -15.63 -25.62
C SER A 28 -5.53 -14.52 -24.90
N ASP A 29 -4.57 -14.92 -24.07
CA ASP A 29 -3.55 -14.05 -23.50
C ASP A 29 -2.70 -13.47 -24.64
N ASP A 30 -3.09 -12.31 -25.14
CA ASP A 30 -2.25 -11.43 -25.94
C ASP A 30 -2.75 -9.99 -25.76
N ALA A 31 -2.48 -9.43 -24.58
CA ALA A 31 -2.65 -8.00 -24.32
C ALA A 31 -1.30 -7.40 -23.89
N ALA A 32 -0.40 -7.23 -24.85
CA ALA A 32 0.49 -6.07 -24.82
C ALA A 32 -0.39 -4.85 -25.14
N SER A 33 -1.04 -4.32 -24.10
CA SER A 33 -1.84 -3.10 -24.17
C SER A 33 -0.92 -1.89 -24.15
N ASP A 34 -0.91 -1.14 -25.25
CA ASP A 34 -0.40 0.23 -25.34
C ASP A 34 -1.30 1.18 -24.53
N SER A 35 -1.27 1.10 -23.18
CA SER A 35 -2.04 1.96 -22.27
C SER A 35 -1.22 2.40 -21.07
N TYR A 36 -0.39 3.44 -21.23
CA TYR A 36 0.40 4.02 -20.13
C TYR A 36 0.49 5.55 -20.24
N SER A 37 -0.62 6.24 -20.47
CA SER A 37 -0.62 7.69 -20.71
C SER A 37 -0.25 8.57 -19.50
N ASN A 38 -0.12 8.00 -18.29
CA ASN A 38 0.13 8.75 -17.05
C ASN A 38 1.54 8.59 -16.46
N TYR A 39 2.41 7.75 -17.05
CA TYR A 39 3.80 7.62 -16.61
C TYR A 39 4.73 8.43 -17.53
N SER A 40 5.66 9.20 -16.97
CA SER A 40 6.66 9.95 -17.74
C SER A 40 7.64 9.00 -18.46
N GLU A 41 7.86 9.19 -19.76
CA GLU A 41 8.81 8.39 -20.56
C GLU A 41 10.20 9.05 -20.59
N ALA A 42 11.20 8.44 -19.94
CA ALA A 42 12.60 8.76 -20.13
C ALA A 42 13.31 7.60 -20.85
N GLU A 43 13.62 7.74 -22.14
CA GLU A 43 14.01 6.64 -23.04
C GLU A 43 15.43 6.06 -22.78
N SER A 44 15.49 4.72 -22.71
CA SER A 44 16.59 3.81 -23.11
C SER A 44 17.24 2.94 -22.01
N GLU A 45 17.27 3.34 -20.73
CA GLU A 45 17.63 2.43 -19.61
C GLU A 45 16.40 1.98 -18.80
N THR A 46 15.32 2.76 -18.83
CA THR A 46 14.01 2.47 -18.24
C THR A 46 13.29 1.30 -18.91
N THR A 47 13.55 1.02 -20.19
CA THR A 47 12.82 0.00 -20.96
C THR A 47 13.12 -1.43 -20.49
N SER A 48 14.37 -1.74 -20.13
CA SER A 48 14.76 -3.07 -19.63
C SER A 48 14.39 -3.28 -18.15
N LEU A 49 14.39 -2.19 -17.35
CA LEU A 49 13.82 -2.18 -16.01
C LEU A 49 12.30 -2.41 -16.07
N ARG A 50 11.58 -1.70 -16.97
CA ARG A 50 10.14 -1.87 -17.21
C ARG A 50 9.77 -3.34 -17.43
N SER A 51 10.47 -4.06 -18.30
CA SER A 51 10.11 -5.47 -18.58
C SER A 51 10.20 -6.36 -17.33
N SER A 52 11.20 -6.17 -16.46
CA SER A 52 11.34 -6.94 -15.22
C SER A 52 10.37 -6.53 -14.10
N ILE A 53 9.84 -5.31 -14.15
CA ILE A 53 8.87 -4.79 -13.17
C ILE A 53 7.49 -5.44 -13.37
N PHE A 54 7.17 -5.82 -14.61
CA PHE A 54 5.96 -6.58 -14.95
C PHE A 54 6.12 -8.09 -14.82
N GLU A 55 7.33 -8.57 -14.50
CA GLU A 55 7.52 -9.97 -14.12
C GLU A 55 7.06 -10.18 -12.67
N TYR A 56 6.26 -11.21 -12.45
CA TYR A 56 5.70 -11.53 -11.14
C TYR A 56 6.17 -12.89 -10.66
N THR A 57 6.39 -13.00 -9.35
CA THR A 57 6.65 -14.26 -8.67
C THR A 57 5.44 -14.64 -7.84
N TYR A 58 5.10 -15.93 -7.83
CA TYR A 58 3.96 -16.44 -7.06
C TYR A 58 4.46 -17.39 -5.98
N GLU A 59 4.05 -17.16 -4.73
CA GLU A 59 4.37 -18.02 -3.60
C GLU A 59 3.15 -18.12 -2.69
N ASN A 60 2.78 -19.33 -2.28
CA ASN A 60 1.69 -19.58 -1.33
C ASN A 60 0.34 -18.95 -1.74
N GLY A 61 0.09 -18.83 -3.04
CA GLY A 61 -1.14 -18.24 -3.59
C GLY A 61 -1.17 -16.72 -3.64
N ARG A 62 -0.06 -16.04 -3.33
CA ARG A 62 0.09 -14.58 -3.38
C ARG A 62 1.05 -14.17 -4.50
N ARG A 63 0.81 -12.99 -5.10
CA ARG A 63 1.69 -12.40 -6.14
C ARG A 63 2.70 -11.45 -5.49
N TYR A 64 3.95 -11.50 -5.90
CA TYR A 64 5.04 -10.64 -5.45
C TYR A 64 5.83 -10.11 -6.65
N HIS A 65 6.53 -8.99 -6.47
CA HIS A 65 7.41 -8.42 -7.49
C HIS A 65 8.58 -9.34 -7.85
N ALA A 66 8.96 -9.40 -9.14
CA ALA A 66 10.24 -9.98 -9.56
C ALA A 66 11.41 -9.00 -9.38
N TYR A 67 11.15 -7.69 -9.41
CA TYR A 67 12.17 -6.68 -9.11
C TYR A 67 12.68 -6.85 -7.67
N ARG A 68 13.98 -7.13 -7.53
CA ARG A 68 14.63 -7.55 -6.26
C ARG A 68 13.87 -8.70 -5.56
N ALA A 69 13.50 -9.73 -6.34
CA ALA A 69 12.75 -10.89 -5.87
C ALA A 69 13.22 -11.42 -4.50
N GLY A 70 12.27 -11.61 -3.59
CA GLY A 70 12.51 -12.11 -2.24
C GLY A 70 12.94 -11.05 -1.21
N GLN A 71 13.29 -9.83 -1.62
CA GLN A 71 13.62 -8.74 -0.68
C GLN A 71 12.38 -8.04 -0.12
N TYR A 72 11.32 -7.95 -0.94
CA TYR A 72 10.01 -7.44 -0.54
C TYR A 72 9.15 -8.58 0.04
N LEU A 73 8.66 -8.35 1.25
CA LEU A 73 7.85 -9.31 1.99
C LEU A 73 6.35 -9.15 1.74
N LEU A 74 5.93 -7.99 1.25
CA LEU A 74 4.53 -7.74 0.97
C LEU A 74 4.19 -8.19 -0.46
N PRO A 75 3.01 -8.79 -0.65
CA PRO A 75 2.50 -9.11 -1.97
C PRO A 75 2.13 -7.84 -2.74
N ASN A 76 1.77 -7.98 -4.01
CA ASN A 76 1.30 -6.89 -4.88
C ASN A 76 0.06 -7.30 -5.71
N ASP A 77 -0.67 -8.30 -5.23
CA ASP A 77 -1.94 -8.74 -5.78
C ASP A 77 -3.09 -7.77 -5.45
N GLU A 78 -4.25 -8.01 -6.03
CA GLU A 78 -5.45 -7.19 -5.87
C GLU A 78 -5.91 -7.16 -4.40
N MET A 79 -5.70 -8.27 -3.66
CA MET A 79 -5.97 -8.32 -2.22
C MET A 79 -5.06 -7.38 -1.42
N GLU A 80 -3.82 -7.19 -1.86
CA GLU A 80 -2.95 -6.19 -1.24
C GLU A 80 -3.39 -4.76 -1.55
N GLN A 81 -3.87 -4.50 -2.76
CA GLN A 81 -4.42 -3.18 -3.12
C GLN A 81 -5.61 -2.84 -2.22
N ASP A 82 -6.54 -3.77 -2.02
CA ASP A 82 -7.65 -3.63 -1.06
C ASP A 82 -7.15 -3.34 0.37
N ARG A 83 -6.05 -3.99 0.78
CA ARG A 83 -5.42 -3.73 2.08
C ARG A 83 -4.87 -2.32 2.17
N LEU A 84 -4.20 -1.82 1.12
CA LEU A 84 -3.65 -0.47 1.07
C LEU A 84 -4.76 0.58 1.17
N ASP A 85 -5.86 0.38 0.44
CA ASP A 85 -7.02 1.28 0.47
C ASP A 85 -7.69 1.29 1.85
N MET A 86 -7.87 0.11 2.46
CA MET A 86 -8.40 0.01 3.81
C MET A 86 -7.43 0.63 4.85
N THR A 87 -6.12 0.52 4.62
CA THR A 87 -5.09 1.18 5.45
C THR A 87 -5.22 2.70 5.33
N HIS A 88 -5.39 3.24 4.12
CA HIS A 88 -5.65 4.66 3.90
C HIS A 88 -6.89 5.10 4.70
N HIS A 89 -7.99 4.35 4.65
CA HIS A 89 -9.20 4.64 5.42
C HIS A 89 -8.96 4.66 6.95
N VAL A 90 -8.21 3.70 7.49
CA VAL A 90 -7.85 3.67 8.92
C VAL A 90 -7.03 4.90 9.32
N PHE A 91 -6.08 5.34 8.49
CA PHE A 91 -5.32 6.57 8.73
C PHE A 91 -6.22 7.81 8.70
N ARG A 92 -7.14 7.92 7.73
CA ARG A 92 -8.14 9.01 7.67
C ARG A 92 -8.98 9.08 8.93
N LEU A 93 -9.52 7.95 9.40
CA LEU A 93 -10.28 7.90 10.66
C LEU A 93 -9.43 8.32 11.85
N THR A 94 -8.17 7.89 11.88
CA THR A 94 -7.23 8.25 12.96
C THR A 94 -6.91 9.76 12.95
N LEU A 95 -6.90 10.38 11.78
CA LEU A 95 -6.68 11.82 11.60
C LEU A 95 -7.98 12.63 11.57
N ASP A 96 -9.10 12.07 12.05
CA ASP A 96 -10.40 12.77 12.13
C ASP A 96 -10.88 13.28 10.75
N GLY A 97 -10.50 12.57 9.69
CA GLY A 97 -10.82 12.89 8.31
C GLY A 97 -9.76 13.72 7.57
N GLU A 98 -8.63 14.08 8.19
CA GLU A 98 -7.54 14.78 7.50
C GLU A 98 -6.58 13.82 6.78
N LEU A 99 -5.82 14.31 5.78
CA LEU A 99 -4.85 13.52 5.00
C LEU A 99 -3.48 13.39 5.68
N CYS A 100 -3.10 14.38 6.47
CA CYS A 100 -1.83 14.45 7.18
C CYS A 100 -2.01 15.27 8.47
N ILE A 101 -1.10 15.14 9.44
CA ILE A 101 -1.12 16.00 10.64
C ILE A 101 -0.44 17.35 10.38
N THR A 102 0.41 17.41 9.36
CA THR A 102 1.13 18.60 8.95
C THR A 102 0.17 19.65 8.41
N LYS A 103 0.17 20.82 9.03
CA LYS A 103 -0.57 21.98 8.51
C LYS A 103 0.16 22.55 7.30
N LEU A 104 -0.49 22.47 6.15
CA LEU A 104 -0.02 23.01 4.88
C LEU A 104 -0.77 24.32 4.59
N ASP A 105 -0.07 25.29 4.01
CA ASP A 105 -0.65 26.56 3.59
C ASP A 105 -0.36 26.73 2.09
N GLN A 106 -1.37 26.43 1.26
CA GLN A 106 -1.29 26.51 -0.20
C GLN A 106 0.02 25.91 -0.78
N PRO A 107 0.31 24.62 -0.53
CA PRO A 107 1.48 23.98 -1.13
C PRO A 107 1.38 24.01 -2.65
N HIS A 108 2.53 24.10 -3.33
CA HIS A 108 2.60 24.07 -4.79
C HIS A 108 3.22 22.78 -5.31
N GLU A 109 4.19 22.21 -4.59
CA GLU A 109 4.94 21.03 -5.02
C GLU A 109 4.89 19.96 -3.91
N ILE A 110 4.26 18.82 -4.18
CA ILE A 110 4.06 17.73 -3.21
C ILE A 110 4.62 16.42 -3.77
N LEU A 111 5.41 15.72 -2.96
CA LEU A 111 5.89 14.36 -3.25
C LEU A 111 5.28 13.36 -2.27
N ASP A 112 4.68 12.27 -2.78
CA ASP A 112 4.22 11.11 -2.00
C ASP A 112 5.06 9.87 -2.34
N ILE A 113 5.91 9.45 -1.39
CA ILE A 113 6.87 8.37 -1.57
C ILE A 113 6.23 7.03 -1.19
N GLY A 114 6.31 6.05 -2.10
CA GLY A 114 5.67 4.76 -1.95
C GLY A 114 4.15 4.91 -1.89
N THR A 115 3.60 5.54 -2.92
CA THR A 115 2.20 5.99 -2.99
C THR A 115 1.19 4.81 -2.99
N GLY A 116 1.65 3.58 -3.22
CA GLY A 116 0.78 2.40 -3.27
C GLY A 116 -0.26 2.54 -4.37
N THR A 117 -1.55 2.43 -4.03
CA THR A 117 -2.65 2.63 -5.00
C THR A 117 -2.80 4.07 -5.47
N GLY A 118 -2.10 5.03 -4.86
CA GLY A 118 -2.17 6.45 -5.22
C GLY A 118 -3.28 7.23 -4.54
N MET A 119 -4.13 6.58 -3.73
CA MET A 119 -5.29 7.22 -3.08
C MET A 119 -4.93 8.49 -2.31
N TRP A 120 -3.81 8.49 -1.57
CA TRP A 120 -3.40 9.67 -0.80
C TRP A 120 -3.04 10.84 -1.72
N ALA A 121 -2.23 10.59 -2.76
CA ALA A 121 -1.85 11.60 -3.74
C ALA A 121 -3.06 12.16 -4.50
N ILE A 122 -4.01 11.30 -4.89
CA ILE A 122 -5.26 11.69 -5.55
C ILE A 122 -6.06 12.64 -4.67
N GLU A 123 -6.31 12.26 -3.41
CA GLU A 123 -7.09 13.09 -2.49
C GLU A 123 -6.36 14.41 -2.13
N MET A 124 -5.03 14.43 -2.12
CA MET A 124 -4.26 15.67 -1.99
C MET A 124 -4.40 16.57 -3.22
N GLY A 125 -4.42 15.99 -4.42
CA GLY A 125 -4.66 16.73 -5.67
C GLY A 125 -6.03 17.38 -5.70
N ASP A 126 -7.06 16.68 -5.23
CA ASP A 126 -8.42 17.22 -5.08
C ASP A 126 -8.49 18.33 -4.01
N LEU A 127 -7.78 18.16 -2.89
CA LEU A 127 -7.75 19.13 -1.79
C LEU A 127 -6.99 20.42 -2.16
N TYR A 128 -5.92 20.30 -2.94
CA TYR A 128 -5.07 21.40 -3.38
C TYR A 128 -4.95 21.42 -4.92
N PRO A 129 -5.99 21.88 -5.64
CA PRO A 129 -6.01 21.86 -7.11
C PRO A 129 -4.97 22.77 -7.78
N SER A 130 -4.30 23.63 -7.01
CA SER A 130 -3.19 24.48 -7.46
C SER A 130 -1.80 23.88 -7.19
N ALA A 131 -1.73 22.74 -6.51
CA ALA A 131 -0.49 22.02 -6.24
C ALA A 131 -0.26 20.97 -7.33
N GLU A 132 0.98 20.76 -7.74
CA GLU A 132 1.40 19.54 -8.44
C GLU A 132 1.74 18.47 -7.41
N VAL A 133 1.18 17.27 -7.60
CA VAL A 133 1.38 16.12 -6.70
C VAL A 133 2.01 14.99 -7.50
N ILE A 134 3.21 14.59 -7.11
CA ILE A 134 3.92 13.45 -7.69
C ILE A 134 3.86 12.30 -6.68
N GLY A 135 3.30 11.17 -7.08
CA GLY A 135 3.39 9.92 -6.33
C GLY A 135 4.44 8.99 -6.94
N THR A 136 5.34 8.44 -6.15
CA THR A 136 6.32 7.45 -6.62
C THR A 136 6.06 6.08 -6.00
N ASP A 137 6.18 5.02 -6.77
CA ASP A 137 6.14 3.64 -6.27
C ASP A 137 6.95 2.70 -7.17
N LEU A 138 7.38 1.57 -6.63
CA LEU A 138 7.99 0.51 -7.43
C LEU A 138 6.98 -0.22 -8.33
N SER A 139 5.70 -0.14 -7.95
CA SER A 139 4.60 -0.91 -8.50
C SER A 139 3.71 -0.01 -9.36
N PRO A 140 3.51 -0.33 -10.65
CA PRO A 140 2.56 0.40 -11.47
C PRO A 140 1.12 -0.09 -11.22
N ILE A 141 0.58 0.18 -10.03
CA ILE A 141 -0.74 -0.29 -9.57
C ILE A 141 -1.76 0.85 -9.37
N GLN A 142 -1.42 2.06 -9.80
CA GLN A 142 -2.23 3.25 -9.64
C GLN A 142 -3.32 3.33 -10.72
N VAL A 143 -4.45 3.97 -10.40
CA VAL A 143 -5.57 4.14 -11.33
C VAL A 143 -5.24 5.10 -12.47
N GLU A 144 -5.84 4.88 -13.63
CA GLU A 144 -5.62 5.73 -14.81
C GLU A 144 -6.32 7.09 -14.72
N TRP A 145 -7.46 7.17 -14.02
CA TRP A 145 -8.23 8.40 -13.92
C TRP A 145 -7.91 9.15 -12.63
N VAL A 146 -7.06 10.17 -12.75
CA VAL A 146 -6.55 10.99 -11.64
C VAL A 146 -6.84 12.47 -11.88
N PRO A 147 -6.79 13.31 -10.84
CA PRO A 147 -6.84 14.76 -10.99
C PRO A 147 -5.73 15.25 -11.95
N PRO A 148 -5.95 16.32 -12.74
CA PRO A 148 -5.01 16.78 -13.76
C PRO A 148 -3.67 17.28 -13.18
N ASN A 149 -3.61 17.50 -11.88
CA ASN A 149 -2.45 17.94 -11.13
C ASN A 149 -1.76 16.81 -10.36
N VAL A 150 -2.12 15.54 -10.62
CA VAL A 150 -1.52 14.35 -10.01
C VAL A 150 -0.79 13.54 -11.09
N GLN A 151 0.45 13.15 -10.81
CA GLN A 151 1.26 12.32 -11.69
C GLN A 151 1.88 11.17 -10.89
N PHE A 152 2.08 10.02 -11.55
CA PHE A 152 2.71 8.85 -10.94
C PHE A 152 3.97 8.46 -11.70
N GLU A 153 5.04 8.16 -10.95
CA GLU A 153 6.31 7.71 -11.50
C GLU A 153 6.70 6.36 -10.90
N ILE A 154 7.19 5.45 -11.77
CA ILE A 154 7.75 4.19 -11.29
C ILE A 154 9.18 4.48 -10.85
N ASP A 155 9.41 4.55 -9.54
CA ASP A 155 10.71 4.92 -8.99
C ASP A 155 11.04 4.14 -7.70
N ASP A 156 12.32 3.82 -7.54
CA ASP A 156 12.85 3.19 -6.33
C ASP A 156 13.37 4.28 -5.39
N ALA A 157 12.61 4.56 -4.33
CA ALA A 157 12.96 5.56 -3.33
C ALA A 157 14.34 5.37 -2.68
N THR A 158 14.96 4.18 -2.81
CA THR A 158 16.30 3.87 -2.29
C THR A 158 17.44 4.30 -3.22
N LEU A 159 17.14 4.75 -4.44
CA LEU A 159 18.11 5.25 -5.41
C LEU A 159 18.30 6.77 -5.29
N GLU A 160 19.25 7.30 -6.07
CA GLU A 160 19.46 8.75 -6.16
C GLU A 160 18.28 9.39 -6.90
N TRP A 161 17.57 10.30 -6.23
CA TRP A 161 16.41 10.98 -6.81
C TRP A 161 16.82 11.92 -7.94
N THR A 162 16.00 11.95 -8.98
CA THR A 162 16.21 12.78 -10.18
C THR A 162 15.50 14.13 -10.09
N PHE A 163 14.74 14.38 -9.02
CA PHE A 163 14.05 15.64 -8.77
C PHE A 163 15.02 16.80 -8.54
N PRO A 164 14.62 18.06 -8.80
CA PRO A 164 15.45 19.21 -8.47
C PRO A 164 15.69 19.33 -6.95
N LEU A 165 16.83 19.90 -6.56
CA LEU A 165 17.10 20.23 -5.16
C LEU A 165 16.20 21.38 -4.70
N ASN A 166 15.82 21.40 -3.42
CA ASN A 166 14.96 22.47 -2.86
C ASN A 166 13.69 22.73 -3.69
N HIS A 167 12.98 21.67 -4.07
CA HIS A 167 11.86 21.74 -5.00
C HIS A 167 10.50 21.51 -4.34
N PHE A 168 10.39 20.62 -3.37
CA PHE A 168 9.09 20.28 -2.78
C PHE A 168 8.74 21.18 -1.60
N ASP A 169 7.49 21.63 -1.52
CA ASP A 169 6.95 22.29 -0.34
C ASP A 169 6.62 21.27 0.76
N PHE A 170 6.18 20.07 0.34
CA PHE A 170 5.85 18.98 1.23
C PHE A 170 6.27 17.63 0.67
N ILE A 171 6.92 16.82 1.50
CA ILE A 171 7.25 15.43 1.19
C ILE A 171 6.54 14.53 2.20
N HIS A 172 5.73 13.60 1.70
CA HIS A 172 5.01 12.63 2.48
C HIS A 172 5.52 11.22 2.19
N ALA A 173 5.56 10.38 3.22
CA ALA A 173 5.81 8.95 3.10
C ALA A 173 4.95 8.22 4.13
N ARG A 174 4.37 7.08 3.76
CA ARG A 174 3.52 6.32 4.68
C ARG A 174 3.69 4.82 4.54
N THR A 175 3.78 4.14 5.68
CA THR A 175 3.81 2.67 5.79
C THR A 175 4.93 2.04 4.95
N LEU A 176 6.14 2.62 4.97
CA LEU A 176 7.31 2.12 4.26
C LEU A 176 8.23 1.26 5.16
N ALA A 177 7.85 1.06 6.44
CA ALA A 177 8.53 0.13 7.32
C ALA A 177 8.59 -1.28 6.71
N GLY A 178 9.78 -1.87 6.70
CA GLY A 178 10.05 -3.16 6.05
C GLY A 178 10.42 -3.07 4.56
N ALA A 179 10.01 -2.01 3.85
CA ALA A 179 10.45 -1.72 2.48
C ALA A 179 11.79 -0.97 2.45
N ILE A 180 11.94 0.03 3.33
CA ILE A 180 13.15 0.85 3.40
C ILE A 180 14.14 0.28 4.42
N ARG A 181 15.36 -0.01 3.96
CA ARG A 181 16.47 -0.50 4.80
C ARG A 181 17.35 0.62 5.35
N ASP A 182 17.67 1.59 4.50
CA ASP A 182 18.52 2.74 4.85
C ASP A 182 17.65 4.00 5.00
N TRP A 183 16.99 4.09 6.15
CA TRP A 183 16.19 5.25 6.52
C TRP A 183 16.99 6.56 6.58
N PRO A 184 18.23 6.59 7.13
CA PRO A 184 19.07 7.79 7.06
C PRO A 184 19.29 8.30 5.63
N ALA A 185 19.54 7.42 4.66
CA ALA A 185 19.69 7.82 3.26
C ALA A 185 18.39 8.40 2.69
N LEU A 186 17.24 7.77 2.93
CA LEU A 186 15.94 8.29 2.50
C LEU A 186 15.64 9.66 3.11
N ILE A 187 15.87 9.83 4.41
CA ILE A 187 15.62 11.11 5.09
C ILE A 187 16.58 12.19 4.59
N ALA A 188 17.83 11.83 4.27
CA ALA A 188 18.77 12.75 3.63
C ALA A 188 18.28 13.18 2.24
N GLN A 189 17.69 12.29 1.44
CA GLN A 189 17.01 12.67 0.19
C GLN A 189 15.89 13.68 0.46
N CYS A 190 14.98 13.37 1.40
CA CYS A 190 13.91 14.29 1.76
C CYS A 190 14.46 15.68 2.12
N PHE A 191 15.54 15.75 2.91
CA PHE A 191 16.17 17.01 3.28
C PHE A 191 16.78 17.75 2.08
N ARG A 192 17.40 17.05 1.14
CA ARG A 192 17.99 17.66 -0.07
C ARG A 192 16.95 18.26 -1.00
N HIS A 193 15.82 17.58 -1.17
CA HIS A 193 14.81 17.93 -2.17
C HIS A 193 13.65 18.79 -1.62
N VAL A 194 13.45 18.86 -0.31
CA VAL A 194 12.48 19.81 0.28
C VAL A 194 13.05 21.23 0.28
N LYS A 195 12.20 22.24 -0.02
CA LYS A 195 12.55 23.67 0.05
C LYS A 195 12.94 24.08 1.48
N PRO A 196 13.79 25.11 1.66
CA PRO A 196 13.87 25.83 2.94
C PRO A 196 12.47 26.30 3.37
N GLY A 197 12.07 26.02 4.61
CA GLY A 197 10.72 26.25 5.12
C GLY A 197 9.69 25.17 4.74
N GLY A 198 10.01 24.27 3.81
CA GLY A 198 9.19 23.13 3.44
C GLY A 198 9.23 22.03 4.51
N LYS A 199 8.29 21.09 4.41
CA LYS A 199 8.00 20.12 5.46
C LYS A 199 8.11 18.68 4.97
N VAL A 200 8.37 17.79 5.90
CA VAL A 200 8.29 16.34 5.69
C VAL A 200 7.35 15.73 6.73
N GLU A 201 6.55 14.75 6.32
CA GLU A 201 5.77 13.88 7.20
C GLU A 201 6.01 12.42 6.84
N ILE A 202 6.43 11.64 7.84
CA ILE A 202 6.52 10.18 7.73
C ILE A 202 5.48 9.59 8.68
N SER A 203 4.57 8.79 8.13
CA SER A 203 3.44 8.19 8.84
C SER A 203 3.57 6.68 8.90
N GLU A 204 3.60 6.09 10.09
CA GLU A 204 3.85 4.65 10.27
C GLU A 204 2.84 4.00 11.21
N GLY A 205 2.47 2.76 10.92
CA GLY A 205 1.82 1.90 11.92
C GLY A 205 2.88 1.29 12.83
N ARG A 206 2.64 1.24 14.14
CA ARG A 206 3.51 0.49 15.05
C ARG A 206 3.33 -1.00 14.77
N ALA A 207 4.45 -1.72 14.67
CA ALA A 207 4.44 -3.15 14.40
C ALA A 207 4.00 -3.99 15.61
N ASP A 208 3.95 -3.36 16.79
CA ASP A 208 3.62 -4.02 18.04
C ASP A 208 2.17 -3.80 18.48
N PHE A 209 1.62 -4.78 19.22
CA PHE A 209 0.36 -4.69 19.92
C PHE A 209 0.56 -4.54 21.43
N PHE A 210 -0.26 -3.66 22.01
CA PHE A 210 -0.29 -3.31 23.42
C PHE A 210 -1.61 -3.77 24.03
N CYS A 211 -1.60 -4.07 25.33
CA CYS A 211 -2.76 -4.54 26.07
C CYS A 211 -2.60 -4.13 27.55
N ASP A 212 -3.57 -3.37 28.06
CA ASP A 212 -3.47 -2.76 29.39
C ASP A 212 -4.16 -3.58 30.50
N ASP A 213 -4.98 -4.56 30.15
CA ASP A 213 -5.84 -5.27 31.10
C ASP A 213 -5.48 -6.76 31.28
N GLY A 214 -4.40 -7.20 30.65
CA GLY A 214 -3.91 -8.58 30.73
C GLY A 214 -4.75 -9.60 29.96
N SER A 215 -5.66 -9.16 29.09
CA SER A 215 -6.47 -10.07 28.25
C SER A 215 -5.66 -10.79 27.17
N LEU A 216 -4.48 -10.27 26.79
CA LEU A 216 -3.51 -10.94 25.93
C LEU A 216 -2.54 -11.78 26.79
N THR A 217 -2.77 -13.08 26.89
CA THR A 217 -1.92 -14.00 27.67
C THR A 217 -1.05 -14.89 26.77
N GLU A 218 0.00 -15.49 27.34
CA GLU A 218 0.93 -16.37 26.60
C GLU A 218 0.26 -17.58 25.93
N ASP A 219 -0.89 -18.01 26.48
CA ASP A 219 -1.67 -19.14 25.96
C ASP A 219 -2.49 -18.77 24.70
N THR A 220 -2.66 -17.48 24.41
CA THR A 220 -3.43 -17.03 23.24
C THR A 220 -2.65 -17.21 21.95
N ALA A 221 -3.34 -17.59 20.87
CA ALA A 221 -2.78 -17.65 19.54
C ALA A 221 -2.27 -16.28 19.07
N THR A 222 -2.96 -15.21 19.46
CA THR A 222 -2.56 -13.82 19.19
C THR A 222 -1.19 -13.50 19.80
N TYR A 223 -0.94 -13.90 21.05
CA TYR A 223 0.37 -13.71 21.67
C TYR A 223 1.46 -14.53 20.98
N ARG A 224 1.17 -15.79 20.62
CA ARG A 224 2.09 -16.66 19.89
C ARG A 224 2.47 -16.06 18.53
N TRP A 225 1.48 -15.58 17.77
CA TRP A 225 1.70 -14.89 16.50
C TRP A 225 2.55 -13.65 16.68
N LEU A 226 2.21 -12.78 17.64
CA LEU A 226 2.94 -11.54 17.88
C LEU A 226 4.39 -11.80 18.29
N THR A 227 4.63 -12.81 19.11
CA THR A 227 5.97 -13.22 19.54
C THR A 227 6.82 -13.69 18.36
N GLU A 228 6.25 -14.52 17.48
CA GLU A 228 6.95 -15.00 16.30
C GLU A 228 7.19 -13.88 15.28
N PHE A 229 6.19 -13.02 15.06
CA PHE A 229 6.31 -11.85 14.22
C PHE A 229 7.44 -10.93 14.70
N ARG A 230 7.47 -10.58 16.00
CA ARG A 230 8.56 -9.77 16.59
C ARG A 230 9.93 -10.40 16.38
N ARG A 231 10.06 -11.72 16.59
CA ARG A 231 11.32 -12.45 16.41
C ARG A 231 11.84 -12.35 14.97
N LEU A 232 10.95 -12.48 13.99
CA LEU A 232 11.31 -12.49 12.57
C LEU A 232 11.44 -11.08 11.98
N ALA A 233 10.64 -10.13 12.45
CA ALA A 233 10.60 -8.75 11.95
C ALA A 233 11.70 -7.85 12.54
N ALA A 234 12.28 -8.20 13.69
CA ALA A 234 13.34 -7.42 14.35
C ALA A 234 14.51 -7.02 13.43
N PRO A 235 15.15 -7.92 12.64
CA PRO A 235 16.24 -7.54 11.73
C PRO A 235 15.79 -6.70 10.53
N LEU A 236 14.48 -6.53 10.34
CA LEU A 236 13.91 -5.85 9.18
C LEU A 236 13.46 -4.42 9.47
N GLY A 237 13.45 -4.01 10.74
CA GLY A 237 13.11 -2.65 11.14
C GLY A 237 11.64 -2.27 10.98
N PHE A 238 10.71 -3.23 11.16
CA PHE A 238 9.27 -2.97 11.04
C PHE A 238 8.73 -1.93 12.05
N ASP A 239 9.38 -1.74 13.20
CA ASP A 239 8.97 -0.73 14.21
C ASP A 239 9.90 0.50 14.20
N ILE A 240 10.05 1.13 13.04
CA ILE A 240 11.00 2.25 12.84
C ILE A 240 10.55 3.57 13.47
N ALA A 241 9.24 3.77 13.65
CA ALA A 241 8.66 5.07 14.01
C ALA A 241 9.30 5.75 15.23
N PRO A 242 9.62 5.06 16.35
CA PRO A 242 10.27 5.68 17.50
C PRO A 242 11.66 6.27 17.21
N HIS A 243 12.33 5.83 16.14
CA HIS A 243 13.67 6.25 15.77
C HIS A 243 13.70 7.43 14.78
N LEU A 244 12.64 7.58 13.97
CA LEU A 244 12.53 8.62 12.95
C LEU A 244 12.75 10.05 13.46
N PRO A 245 12.25 10.48 14.65
CA PRO A 245 12.47 11.84 15.12
C PRO A 245 13.95 12.20 15.30
N ASN A 246 14.79 11.25 15.73
CA ASN A 246 16.21 11.51 15.85
C ASN A 246 16.88 11.54 14.48
N MET A 247 16.51 10.64 13.58
CA MET A 247 17.03 10.62 12.21
C MET A 247 16.72 11.91 11.43
N LEU A 248 15.52 12.47 11.61
CA LEU A 248 15.15 13.78 11.05
C LEU A 248 16.03 14.91 11.61
N LYS A 249 16.27 14.93 12.92
CA LYS A 249 17.16 15.93 13.54
C LYS A 249 18.60 15.79 13.03
N ASP A 250 19.10 14.56 12.93
CA ASP A 250 20.45 14.27 12.46
C ASP A 250 20.64 14.69 10.99
N ALA A 251 19.58 14.60 10.18
CA ALA A 251 19.57 15.09 8.80
C ALA A 251 19.47 16.63 8.68
N GLY A 252 19.16 17.34 9.77
CA GLY A 252 19.11 18.81 9.81
C GLY A 252 17.70 19.42 9.85
N PHE A 253 16.64 18.62 9.98
CA PHE A 253 15.29 19.16 10.15
C PHE A 253 15.13 19.83 11.52
N ALA A 254 14.44 20.97 11.53
CA ALA A 254 13.97 21.69 12.73
C ALA A 254 12.51 21.35 13.03
N ASP A 255 12.02 21.82 14.19
CA ASP A 255 10.63 21.65 14.66
C ASP A 255 10.13 20.20 14.59
N VAL A 256 11.02 19.25 14.87
CA VAL A 256 10.71 17.82 14.75
C VAL A 256 9.72 17.40 15.84
N ALA A 257 8.59 16.84 15.42
CA ALA A 257 7.54 16.36 16.31
C ALA A 257 7.26 14.87 16.10
N TYR A 258 6.89 14.18 17.18
CA TYR A 258 6.44 12.80 17.19
C TYR A 258 5.06 12.76 17.83
N THR A 259 4.03 12.42 17.05
CA THR A 259 2.66 12.27 17.54
C THR A 259 2.22 10.83 17.34
N GLN A 260 1.64 10.22 18.36
CA GLN A 260 1.03 8.88 18.23
C GLN A 260 -0.44 8.93 18.61
N LYS A 261 -1.27 8.21 17.86
CA LYS A 261 -2.70 8.04 18.12
C LYS A 261 -3.01 6.56 18.26
N ILE A 262 -3.84 6.21 19.25
CA ILE A 262 -4.23 4.83 19.55
C ILE A 262 -5.15 4.32 18.43
N VAL A 263 -4.88 3.10 17.96
CA VAL A 263 -5.74 2.36 17.03
C VAL A 263 -6.15 1.04 17.69
N PRO A 264 -7.37 0.96 18.26
CA PRO A 264 -7.86 -0.27 18.85
C PRO A 264 -8.05 -1.35 17.79
N LEU A 265 -7.82 -2.62 18.14
CA LEU A 265 -8.19 -3.73 17.29
C LEU A 265 -9.48 -4.34 17.85
N GLY A 266 -10.62 -3.89 17.31
CA GLY A 266 -11.95 -4.32 17.72
C GLY A 266 -12.84 -3.20 18.24
N THR A 267 -14.05 -3.58 18.65
CA THR A 267 -15.13 -2.64 19.03
C THR A 267 -15.36 -2.57 20.53
N TRP A 268 -14.36 -2.96 21.31
CA TRP A 268 -14.35 -2.94 22.77
C TRP A 268 -14.21 -1.53 23.40
N PRO A 269 -13.63 -0.49 22.77
CA PRO A 269 -13.58 0.84 23.36
C PRO A 269 -14.98 1.40 23.65
N LYS A 270 -15.11 2.20 24.73
CA LYS A 270 -16.37 2.91 25.03
C LYS A 270 -16.59 4.13 24.14
N ASP A 271 -15.50 4.84 23.84
CA ASP A 271 -15.51 6.01 22.97
C ASP A 271 -16.03 5.65 21.56
N PRO A 272 -17.03 6.38 21.02
CA PRO A 272 -17.62 6.06 19.73
C PRO A 272 -16.63 6.13 18.55
N ALA A 273 -15.73 7.12 18.54
CA ALA A 273 -14.77 7.31 17.45
C ALA A 273 -13.71 6.19 17.47
N LEU A 274 -13.16 5.86 18.65
CA LEU A 274 -12.23 4.74 18.80
C LEU A 274 -12.88 3.38 18.51
N LYS A 275 -14.18 3.23 18.80
CA LYS A 275 -14.94 2.01 18.46
C LYS A 275 -15.15 1.87 16.96
N GLU A 276 -15.42 2.96 16.26
CA GLU A 276 -15.52 2.98 14.80
C GLU A 276 -14.16 2.71 14.15
N LEU A 277 -13.12 3.43 14.56
CA LEU A 277 -11.75 3.20 14.13
C LEU A 277 -11.35 1.74 14.33
N GLY A 278 -11.60 1.18 15.51
CA GLY A 278 -11.24 -0.21 15.80
C GLY A 278 -12.10 -1.25 15.10
N ARG A 279 -13.31 -0.91 14.65
CA ARG A 279 -14.11 -1.77 13.77
C ARG A 279 -13.40 -1.93 12.42
N TRP A 280 -13.01 -0.81 11.81
CA TRP A 280 -12.37 -0.78 10.49
C TRP A 280 -10.96 -1.37 10.55
N PHE A 281 -10.18 -1.02 11.55
CA PHE A 281 -8.85 -1.60 11.72
C PHE A 281 -8.90 -3.12 11.96
N ARG A 282 -9.89 -3.63 12.71
CA ARG A 282 -10.06 -5.09 12.84
C ARG A 282 -10.38 -5.76 11.52
N LEU A 283 -11.23 -5.17 10.68
CA LEU A 283 -11.55 -5.70 9.36
C LEU A 283 -10.29 -5.76 8.49
N GLN A 284 -9.59 -4.61 8.38
CA GLN A 284 -8.32 -4.48 7.69
C GLN A 284 -7.31 -5.54 8.15
N PHE A 285 -7.15 -5.69 9.45
CA PHE A 285 -6.11 -6.56 10.00
C PHE A 285 -6.44 -8.04 9.81
N LEU A 286 -7.65 -8.48 10.17
CA LEU A 286 -7.98 -9.90 10.19
C LEU A 286 -8.18 -10.50 8.80
N ASP A 287 -8.75 -9.73 7.89
CA ASP A 287 -9.12 -10.26 6.57
C ASP A 287 -7.98 -10.07 5.56
N MET A 288 -7.05 -9.14 5.81
CA MET A 288 -6.00 -8.78 4.86
C MET A 288 -4.60 -8.77 5.53
N ALA A 289 -4.36 -7.83 6.44
CA ALA A 289 -2.99 -7.50 6.87
C ALA A 289 -2.27 -8.62 7.63
N LEU A 290 -2.99 -9.39 8.45
CA LEU A 290 -2.43 -10.51 9.21
C LEU A 290 -1.64 -11.46 8.30
N GLU A 291 -2.21 -11.80 7.14
CA GLU A 291 -1.56 -12.68 6.19
C GLU A 291 -0.51 -11.95 5.35
N SER A 292 -0.84 -10.76 4.82
CA SER A 292 0.09 -9.98 3.98
C SER A 292 1.42 -9.70 4.68
N TYR A 293 1.40 -9.35 5.97
CA TYR A 293 2.63 -9.09 6.73
C TYR A 293 3.34 -10.36 7.21
N SER A 294 2.63 -11.47 7.41
CA SER A 294 3.18 -12.61 8.15
C SER A 294 3.53 -13.79 7.26
N LEU A 295 2.83 -14.02 6.15
CA LEU A 295 2.95 -15.28 5.40
C LEU A 295 4.37 -15.48 4.86
N ALA A 296 4.85 -14.55 4.03
CA ALA A 296 6.21 -14.61 3.49
C ALA A 296 7.28 -14.55 4.60
N LEU A 297 7.03 -13.76 5.66
CA LEU A 297 7.95 -13.67 6.79
C LEU A 297 8.09 -15.02 7.50
N PHE A 298 6.98 -15.71 7.77
CA PHE A 298 6.95 -16.96 8.52
C PHE A 298 7.47 -18.12 7.67
N THR A 299 7.14 -18.17 6.37
CA THR A 299 7.60 -19.25 5.47
C THR A 299 9.07 -19.08 5.09
N ARG A 300 9.48 -17.89 4.64
CA ARG A 300 10.85 -17.66 4.15
C ARG A 300 11.88 -17.58 5.28
N MET A 301 11.52 -16.96 6.42
CA MET A 301 12.47 -16.70 7.52
C MET A 301 12.19 -17.54 8.77
N GLY A 302 10.93 -17.90 9.00
CA GLY A 302 10.52 -18.70 10.16
C GLY A 302 10.64 -20.21 9.94
N GLY A 303 10.73 -20.67 8.69
CA GLY A 303 10.74 -22.10 8.36
C GLY A 303 9.39 -22.80 8.56
N TRP A 304 8.30 -22.03 8.67
CA TRP A 304 6.94 -22.57 8.76
C TRP A 304 6.48 -23.10 7.41
N THR A 305 5.65 -24.13 7.39
CA THR A 305 4.85 -24.42 6.19
C THR A 305 3.70 -23.43 6.06
N ASN A 306 3.16 -23.29 4.85
CA ASN A 306 1.97 -22.47 4.62
C ASN A 306 0.78 -22.95 5.49
N GLU A 307 0.58 -24.26 5.60
CA GLU A 307 -0.49 -24.85 6.41
C GLU A 307 -0.35 -24.50 7.90
N GLU A 308 0.85 -24.57 8.46
CA GLU A 308 1.11 -24.21 9.86
C GLU A 308 0.82 -22.73 10.12
N ALA A 309 1.26 -21.85 9.21
CA ALA A 309 1.00 -20.41 9.32
C ALA A 309 -0.50 -20.12 9.23
N GLN A 310 -1.21 -20.73 8.27
CA GLN A 310 -2.66 -20.55 8.09
C GLN A 310 -3.48 -21.05 9.28
N VAL A 311 -3.07 -22.15 9.92
CA VAL A 311 -3.70 -22.63 11.17
C VAL A 311 -3.56 -21.58 12.26
N LEU A 312 -2.36 -21.01 12.45
CA LEU A 312 -2.15 -19.95 13.44
C LEU A 312 -2.99 -18.71 13.10
N PHE A 313 -3.01 -18.25 11.85
CA PHE A 313 -3.80 -17.10 11.44
C PHE A 313 -5.30 -17.31 11.67
N ALA A 314 -5.81 -18.52 11.40
CA ALA A 314 -7.21 -18.86 11.69
C ALA A 314 -7.52 -18.79 13.20
N MET A 315 -6.59 -19.24 14.05
CA MET A 315 -6.75 -19.11 15.51
C MET A 315 -6.75 -17.65 15.97
N VAL A 316 -5.82 -16.83 15.46
CA VAL A 316 -5.75 -15.37 15.74
C VAL A 316 -7.06 -14.69 15.33
N ARG A 317 -7.57 -14.97 14.12
CA ARG A 317 -8.86 -14.45 13.65
C ARG A 317 -10.00 -14.83 14.57
N ASN A 318 -10.05 -16.08 15.03
CA ASN A 318 -11.10 -16.54 15.94
C ASN A 318 -11.05 -15.84 17.31
N GLU A 319 -9.86 -15.61 17.85
CA GLU A 319 -9.70 -14.90 19.13
C GLU A 319 -10.11 -13.43 19.03
N LEU A 320 -9.55 -12.69 18.06
CA LEU A 320 -9.73 -11.24 17.94
C LEU A 320 -11.15 -10.84 17.49
N LYS A 321 -11.89 -11.71 16.80
CA LYS A 321 -13.31 -11.49 16.47
C LYS A 321 -14.21 -11.39 17.72
N THR A 322 -13.80 -11.95 18.86
CA THR A 322 -14.64 -12.02 20.06
C THR A 322 -14.73 -10.73 20.88
N ASN A 323 -13.85 -9.75 20.64
CA ASN A 323 -13.63 -8.60 21.53
C ASN A 323 -13.30 -8.97 22.99
N ARG A 324 -12.78 -10.18 23.26
CA ARG A 324 -12.31 -10.56 24.61
C ARG A 324 -10.86 -10.19 24.88
N ILE A 325 -10.08 -9.98 23.82
CA ILE A 325 -8.70 -9.51 23.88
C ILE A 325 -8.71 -8.04 23.48
N HIS A 326 -8.30 -7.16 24.39
CA HIS A 326 -8.36 -5.70 24.24
C HIS A 326 -7.01 -5.16 23.77
N VAL A 327 -6.53 -5.68 22.63
CA VAL A 327 -5.30 -5.21 22.01
C VAL A 327 -5.53 -3.95 21.19
N TYR A 328 -4.49 -3.12 21.12
CA TYR A 328 -4.43 -1.93 20.28
C TYR A 328 -2.99 -1.73 19.77
N THR A 329 -2.85 -0.93 18.72
CA THR A 329 -1.57 -0.41 18.23
C THR A 329 -1.60 1.12 18.21
N TYR A 330 -0.58 1.76 17.65
CA TYR A 330 -0.60 3.17 17.34
C TYR A 330 -0.31 3.41 15.87
N THR A 331 -0.89 4.45 15.29
CA THR A 331 -0.26 5.17 14.18
C THR A 331 0.63 6.26 14.75
N ALA A 332 1.82 6.43 14.19
CA ALA A 332 2.75 7.47 14.53
C ALA A 332 2.96 8.40 13.34
N PHE A 333 2.97 9.70 13.61
CA PHE A 333 3.15 10.78 12.65
C PHE A 333 4.38 11.57 13.06
N ILE A 334 5.39 11.58 12.20
CA ILE A 334 6.66 12.21 12.47
C ILE A 334 6.86 13.32 11.46
N THR A 335 6.93 14.56 11.95
CA THR A 335 7.03 15.75 11.11
C THR A 335 8.36 16.46 11.33
N GLY A 336 8.88 17.12 10.29
CA GLY A 336 10.03 18.01 10.39
C GLY A 336 9.92 19.16 9.39
N THR A 337 10.53 20.29 9.71
CA THR A 337 10.60 21.47 8.83
C THR A 337 12.05 21.73 8.47
N LYS A 338 12.36 21.91 7.20
CA LYS A 338 13.72 22.34 6.81
C LYS A 338 13.90 23.80 7.22
N PRO A 339 14.96 24.16 7.95
CA PRO A 339 15.20 25.56 8.31
C PRO A 339 15.21 26.46 7.08
N THR A 340 14.57 27.63 7.16
CA THR A 340 14.85 28.73 6.25
C THR A 340 16.26 29.21 6.57
N ASP A 341 17.17 29.25 5.60
CA ASP A 341 18.48 29.86 5.82
C ASP A 341 18.29 31.26 6.44
N GLY A 342 19.01 31.54 7.53
CA GLY A 342 18.93 32.80 8.27
C GLY A 342 19.57 33.99 7.57
#